data_AF-A0A4V0I8S3-F1
#
_entry.id   AF-A0A4V0I8S3-F1
#
_cell.length_a   1.000
_cell.length_b   1.000
_cell.length_c   1.000
_cell.angle_alpha   90.00
_cell.angle_beta   90.00
_cell.angle_gamma   90.00
#
_symmetry.space_group_name_H-M   'P 1'
#
loop_
_entity.id
_entity.type
_entity.pdbx_description
1 polymer ?
#
loop_
_entity_poly.entity_id
_entity_poly.type
_entity_poly.pdbx_seq_one_letter_code
_entity_poly.pdbx_strand_id
1 'polypeptide(L)'
;MRIRLLAALAALFAATGAARAQAPKAEPTVEVRLRSVNDLLDKAEYVAGLGGQEEQVKQVRALLKQLSADGKGIEGIDPKKPFGLTGTLSGDVVSSPLTVMVPVADQERFLAMLKDRLEITPEKADGGTLKAAVPVINEVYLRFANDYVYIGRTVKDLDPKVIPTPQAFFLKDDGSVASVVVRFDGVPADLKAFVLGQFEMGLAEQRRRDGPNENAAQKAIADWASENVTSGFKSLLEDAKELRLRVFADEKTDDLSGELTLTAKAGSTLAKNFTGLGGRKSLPVGIVGTPKDAVARFTATAGVPEGVKKDLGKVVDAAIVEILKDVPEEQKPVAERALKTLAPTLKAGELDVAVALTGPDAKGHHTLLGAVGVKGGADIEKLVKDFAKDFGPFLGDAVKFDFDIEKVGAFALHCVTVNTMPDDAEKLFGTKKVWLATSNDHIAFSIEPDGTALKAGLKAAPAAAPVLALDVAFARLLPIVGKDLKPDEVKALLKDTFGTESPAGRDTLSVTVTGGDALVVKGKMKGKGVRLLTGLEQFKTK
;
A
#
# COMPACT_ATOMS: atom_id res chain seq x y z
N MET A 1 53.85 37.65 22.94
CA MET A 1 52.88 36.52 22.83
C MET A 1 51.49 37.12 22.82
N ARG A 2 50.89 37.31 21.63
CA ARG A 2 50.00 36.34 20.95
C ARG A 2 48.63 36.19 21.64
N ILE A 3 47.65 36.93 21.09
CA ILE A 3 46.30 36.50 20.71
C ILE A 3 45.45 35.84 21.81
N ARG A 4 44.47 36.59 22.32
CA ARG A 4 43.01 36.26 22.35
C ARG A 4 42.23 37.43 22.97
N LEU A 5 42.31 38.58 22.30
CA LEU A 5 41.21 39.56 22.22
C LEU A 5 40.14 38.99 21.28
N LEU A 6 38.87 39.39 21.47
CA LEU A 6 37.65 39.10 20.69
C LEU A 6 36.71 38.02 21.27
N ALA A 7 36.27 38.19 22.51
CA ALA A 7 35.06 37.50 22.99
C ALA A 7 34.14 38.34 23.90
N ALA A 8 34.43 39.61 24.19
CA ALA A 8 33.66 40.39 25.16
C ALA A 8 33.27 41.82 24.70
N LEU A 9 33.41 42.14 23.41
CA LEU A 9 33.11 43.49 22.89
C LEU A 9 32.29 43.48 21.59
N ALA A 10 31.37 42.53 21.47
CA ALA A 10 30.33 42.50 20.44
C ALA A 10 28.94 42.22 21.05
N ALA A 11 28.72 42.63 22.31
CA ALA A 11 27.46 42.48 23.05
C ALA A 11 26.72 43.82 23.27
N LEU A 12 27.21 44.92 22.71
CA LEU A 12 26.49 46.20 22.68
C LEU A 12 26.67 46.79 21.28
N PHE A 13 25.56 47.19 20.66
CA PHE A 13 25.40 47.71 19.29
C PHE A 13 25.16 46.69 18.16
N ALA A 14 24.03 45.97 18.26
CA ALA A 14 23.14 45.76 17.11
C ALA A 14 21.71 45.50 17.61
N ALA A 15 21.11 46.53 18.21
CA ALA A 15 19.66 46.70 18.15
C ALA A 15 19.29 47.03 16.69
N THR A 16 19.34 46.03 15.81
CA THR A 16 18.61 46.05 14.54
C THR A 16 17.25 45.44 14.85
N GLY A 17 16.20 46.22 14.58
CA GLY A 17 14.85 45.99 15.07
C GLY A 17 14.41 44.53 15.00
N ALA A 18 13.66 44.13 16.02
CA ALA A 18 12.65 43.10 15.86
C ALA A 18 11.68 43.57 14.76
N ALA A 19 12.04 43.36 13.50
CA ALA A 19 11.06 42.92 12.55
C ALA A 19 10.39 41.75 13.25
N ARG A 20 9.13 41.93 13.65
CA ARG A 20 8.22 40.80 13.90
C ARG A 20 8.49 39.87 12.74
N ALA A 21 9.22 38.78 12.99
CA ALA A 21 9.31 37.71 12.03
C ALA A 21 7.85 37.33 11.81
N GLN A 22 7.35 37.70 10.64
CA GLN A 22 6.01 37.38 10.21
C GLN A 22 5.88 35.90 10.49
N ALA A 23 4.90 35.50 11.31
CA ALA A 23 4.68 34.10 11.62
C ALA A 23 4.79 33.33 10.29
N PRO A 24 5.64 32.29 10.20
CA PRO A 24 5.87 31.60 8.95
C PRO A 24 4.50 31.30 8.34
N LYS A 25 4.29 31.78 7.11
CA LYS A 25 3.00 31.69 6.42
C LYS A 25 2.53 30.25 6.53
N ALA A 26 1.42 30.03 7.23
CA ALA A 26 0.94 28.69 7.55
C ALA A 26 0.86 27.87 6.26
N GLU A 27 1.46 26.67 6.28
CA GLU A 27 1.43 25.80 5.10
C GLU A 27 -0.02 25.37 4.82
N PRO A 28 -0.41 25.20 3.55
CA PRO A 28 -1.76 24.77 3.20
C PRO A 28 -2.11 23.42 3.83
N THR A 29 -3.34 23.26 4.31
CA THR A 29 -3.84 21.97 4.82
C THR A 29 -3.91 20.91 3.71
N VAL A 30 -4.24 21.31 2.48
CA VAL A 30 -4.34 20.41 1.33
C VAL A 30 -3.61 21.01 0.13
N GLU A 31 -2.88 20.16 -0.60
CA GLU A 31 -2.32 20.47 -1.91
C GLU A 31 -2.63 19.34 -2.89
N VAL A 32 -3.03 19.69 -4.10
CA VAL A 32 -3.15 18.76 -5.22
C VAL A 32 -2.31 19.30 -6.37
N ARG A 33 -1.50 18.42 -6.97
CA ARG A 33 -0.69 18.70 -8.15
C ARG A 33 -1.06 17.70 -9.22
N LEU A 34 -1.33 18.20 -10.42
CA LEU A 34 -1.56 17.39 -11.61
C LEU A 34 -0.61 17.85 -12.71
N ARG A 35 -0.11 16.91 -13.49
CA ARG A 35 0.71 17.20 -14.67
C ARG A 35 -0.04 18.01 -15.72
N SER A 36 0.72 18.49 -16.70
CA SER A 36 0.17 19.22 -17.83
C SER A 36 -0.79 18.36 -18.66
N VAL A 37 -1.71 18.98 -19.41
CA VAL A 37 -2.63 18.24 -20.29
C VAL A 37 -1.86 17.34 -21.25
N ASN A 38 -0.76 17.83 -21.81
CA ASN A 38 0.07 17.04 -22.73
C ASN A 38 0.65 15.80 -22.04
N ASP A 39 1.26 15.96 -20.88
CA ASP A 39 1.80 14.83 -20.12
C ASP A 39 0.69 13.84 -19.72
N LEU A 40 -0.47 14.33 -19.28
CA LEU A 40 -1.61 13.49 -18.91
C LEU A 40 -2.11 12.69 -20.10
N LEU A 41 -2.18 13.29 -21.30
CA LEU A 41 -2.54 12.57 -22.53
C LEU A 41 -1.49 11.53 -22.90
N ASP A 42 -0.20 11.84 -22.76
CA ASP A 42 0.88 10.87 -23.01
C ASP A 42 0.77 9.67 -22.08
N LYS A 43 0.50 9.90 -20.78
CA LYS A 43 0.29 8.81 -19.82
C LYS A 43 -1.02 8.06 -20.06
N ALA A 44 -2.09 8.76 -20.42
CA ALA A 44 -3.37 8.15 -20.74
C ALA A 44 -3.27 7.27 -22.00
N GLU A 45 -2.53 7.69 -23.01
CA GLU A 45 -2.30 6.91 -24.23
C GLU A 45 -1.54 5.62 -23.92
N TYR A 46 -0.49 5.70 -23.10
CA TYR A 46 0.21 4.52 -22.60
C TYR A 46 -0.73 3.58 -21.83
N VAL A 47 -1.45 4.07 -20.81
CA VAL A 47 -2.35 3.25 -19.98
C VAL A 47 -3.49 2.66 -20.81
N ALA A 48 -4.11 3.44 -21.70
CA ALA A 48 -5.16 2.97 -22.57
C ALA A 48 -4.64 1.93 -23.59
N GLY A 49 -3.40 2.08 -24.06
CA GLY A 49 -2.71 1.10 -24.88
C GLY A 49 -2.53 -0.26 -24.19
N LEU A 50 -2.40 -0.30 -22.86
CA LEU A 50 -2.37 -1.55 -22.11
C LEU A 50 -3.71 -2.31 -22.19
N GLY A 51 -4.83 -1.59 -22.25
CA GLY A 51 -6.18 -2.15 -22.38
C GLY A 51 -6.72 -2.21 -23.83
N GLY A 52 -5.91 -1.89 -24.83
CA GLY A 52 -6.34 -1.85 -26.24
C GLY A 52 -7.25 -0.68 -26.60
N GLN A 53 -7.26 0.39 -25.80
CA GLN A 53 -8.08 1.60 -25.99
C GLN A 53 -7.26 2.83 -26.45
N GLU A 54 -6.11 2.59 -27.07
CA GLU A 54 -5.21 3.66 -27.52
C GLU A 54 -5.88 4.61 -28.53
N GLU A 55 -6.74 4.05 -29.39
CA GLU A 55 -7.40 4.81 -30.47
C GLU A 55 -8.37 5.87 -29.93
N GLN A 56 -9.10 5.57 -28.85
CA GLN A 56 -9.98 6.55 -28.20
C GLN A 56 -9.18 7.74 -27.67
N VAL A 57 -8.01 7.50 -27.08
CA VAL A 57 -7.14 8.57 -26.57
C VAL A 57 -6.53 9.38 -27.73
N LYS A 58 -6.13 8.72 -28.82
CA LYS A 58 -5.64 9.38 -30.04
C LYS A 58 -6.67 10.32 -30.65
N GLN A 59 -7.95 9.92 -30.69
CA GLN A 59 -9.05 10.77 -31.15
C GLN A 59 -9.22 12.01 -30.27
N VAL A 60 -9.21 11.84 -28.94
CA VAL A 60 -9.25 12.97 -28.01
C VAL A 60 -8.04 13.89 -28.22
N ARG A 61 -6.84 13.33 -28.37
CA ARG A 61 -5.63 14.11 -28.64
C ARG A 61 -5.72 14.89 -29.95
N ALA A 62 -6.28 14.29 -31.01
CA ALA A 62 -6.48 14.96 -32.28
C ALA A 62 -7.45 16.15 -32.15
N LEU A 63 -8.56 15.96 -31.43
CA LEU A 63 -9.52 17.03 -31.13
C LEU A 63 -8.85 18.17 -30.33
N LEU A 64 -8.09 17.84 -29.29
CA LEU A 64 -7.40 18.85 -28.47
C LEU A 64 -6.32 19.60 -29.25
N LYS A 65 -5.60 18.92 -30.16
CA LYS A 65 -4.66 19.57 -31.10
C LYS A 65 -5.38 20.56 -32.01
N GLN A 66 -6.55 20.20 -32.53
CA GLN A 66 -7.37 21.10 -33.35
C GLN A 66 -7.83 22.32 -32.55
N LEU A 67 -8.27 22.13 -31.30
CA LEU A 67 -8.65 23.24 -30.43
C LEU A 67 -7.45 24.15 -30.08
N SER A 68 -6.23 23.61 -30.08
CA SER A 68 -4.99 24.33 -29.77
C SER A 68 -4.24 24.90 -30.99
N ALA A 69 -4.78 24.76 -32.21
CA ALA A 69 -4.04 24.96 -33.47
C ALA A 69 -3.46 26.38 -33.67
N ASP A 70 -4.03 27.39 -33.02
CA ASP A 70 -3.63 28.80 -33.21
C ASP A 70 -2.61 29.29 -32.16
N GLY A 71 -1.99 28.38 -31.41
CA GLY A 71 -1.05 28.74 -30.33
C GLY A 71 -1.69 29.35 -29.08
N LYS A 72 -3.02 29.56 -29.09
CA LYS A 72 -3.82 30.09 -27.98
C LYS A 72 -4.21 29.05 -26.91
N GLY A 73 -3.57 27.88 -26.92
CA GLY A 73 -3.92 26.77 -26.05
C GLY A 73 -5.30 26.16 -26.33
N ILE A 74 -5.72 25.22 -25.48
CA ILE A 74 -7.02 24.54 -25.59
C ILE A 74 -8.06 25.44 -24.93
N GLU A 75 -8.81 26.18 -25.74
CA GLU A 75 -9.80 27.15 -25.23
C GLU A 75 -9.19 28.15 -24.22
N GLY A 76 -7.97 28.61 -24.48
CA GLY A 76 -7.23 29.54 -23.62
C GLY A 76 -6.37 28.87 -22.53
N ILE A 77 -6.53 27.55 -22.29
CA ILE A 77 -5.73 26.80 -21.31
C ILE A 77 -4.39 26.40 -21.92
N ASP A 78 -3.27 26.62 -21.20
CA ASP A 78 -1.94 26.19 -21.65
C ASP A 78 -1.73 24.69 -21.36
N PRO A 79 -1.66 23.82 -22.40
CA PRO A 79 -1.58 22.38 -22.21
C PRO A 79 -0.19 21.89 -21.76
N LYS A 80 0.82 22.78 -21.71
CA LYS A 80 2.21 22.44 -21.36
C LYS A 80 2.52 22.66 -19.89
N LYS A 81 1.65 23.35 -19.16
CA LYS A 81 1.87 23.72 -17.75
C LYS A 81 0.98 22.86 -16.83
N PRO A 82 1.45 22.54 -15.61
CA PRO A 82 0.71 21.73 -14.64
C PRO A 82 -0.44 22.49 -14.00
N PHE A 83 -1.40 21.75 -13.43
CA PHE A 83 -2.52 22.28 -12.66
C PHE A 83 -2.27 22.11 -11.15
N GLY A 84 -2.79 23.05 -10.37
CA GLY A 84 -2.59 23.07 -8.93
C GLY A 84 -3.89 23.37 -8.18
N LEU A 85 -4.00 22.84 -6.98
CA LEU A 85 -5.00 23.26 -6.02
C LEU A 85 -4.35 23.33 -4.65
N THR A 86 -4.66 24.39 -3.91
CA THR A 86 -4.23 24.56 -2.53
C THR A 86 -5.40 25.02 -1.68
N GLY A 87 -5.50 24.48 -0.46
CA GLY A 87 -6.59 24.83 0.44
C GLY A 87 -6.15 24.82 1.89
N THR A 88 -6.77 25.68 2.69
CA THR A 88 -6.62 25.70 4.15
C THR A 88 -7.98 25.40 4.76
N LEU A 89 -8.08 24.29 5.50
CA LEU A 89 -9.34 23.92 6.14
C LEU A 89 -9.59 24.83 7.35
N SER A 90 -10.76 25.45 7.40
CA SER A 90 -11.29 26.16 8.57
C SER A 90 -12.34 25.29 9.28
N GLY A 91 -12.83 25.75 10.44
CA GLY A 91 -13.89 25.05 11.17
C GLY A 91 -15.19 24.91 10.37
N ASP A 92 -15.42 25.81 9.41
CA ASP A 92 -16.44 25.67 8.38
C ASP A 92 -15.79 25.20 7.06
N VAL A 93 -15.94 23.90 6.78
CA VAL A 93 -15.39 23.26 5.58
C VAL A 93 -15.93 23.92 4.30
N VAL A 94 -17.19 24.38 4.32
CA VAL A 94 -17.83 25.01 3.16
C VAL A 94 -17.27 26.39 2.93
N SER A 95 -16.82 27.12 3.95
CA SER A 95 -16.20 28.43 3.79
C SER A 95 -14.68 28.39 3.71
N SER A 96 -14.06 27.20 3.69
CA SER A 96 -12.61 27.05 3.75
C SER A 96 -11.91 27.69 2.54
N PRO A 97 -10.87 28.52 2.76
CA PRO A 97 -10.06 29.09 1.70
C PRO A 97 -9.52 28.01 0.76
N LEU A 98 -9.81 28.18 -0.53
CA LEU A 98 -9.40 27.29 -1.60
C LEU A 98 -8.92 28.14 -2.77
N THR A 99 -7.81 27.73 -3.39
CA THR A 99 -7.30 28.35 -4.60
C THR A 99 -6.93 27.28 -5.61
N VAL A 100 -7.56 27.33 -6.79
CA VAL A 100 -7.24 26.48 -7.94
C VAL A 100 -6.37 27.29 -8.91
N MET A 101 -5.32 26.66 -9.42
CA MET A 101 -4.39 27.21 -10.40
C MET A 101 -4.61 26.51 -11.74
N VAL A 102 -5.18 27.23 -12.71
CA VAL A 102 -5.36 26.75 -14.08
C VAL A 102 -4.38 27.48 -14.99
N PRO A 103 -3.52 26.79 -15.74
CA PRO A 103 -2.55 27.44 -16.62
C PRO A 103 -3.24 28.08 -17.83
N VAL A 104 -2.87 29.32 -18.17
CA VAL A 104 -3.53 30.09 -19.22
C VAL A 104 -2.52 30.48 -20.30
N ALA A 105 -2.85 30.16 -21.55
CA ALA A 105 -2.13 30.59 -22.75
C ALA A 105 -2.74 31.88 -23.34
N ASP A 106 -4.07 32.04 -23.29
CA ASP A 106 -4.79 33.19 -23.82
C ASP A 106 -6.00 33.52 -22.92
N GLN A 107 -5.96 34.70 -22.28
CA GLN A 107 -6.98 35.13 -21.32
C GLN A 107 -8.34 35.41 -21.99
N GLU A 108 -8.35 36.05 -23.15
CA GLU A 108 -9.60 36.41 -23.84
C GLU A 108 -10.35 35.15 -24.28
N ARG A 109 -9.62 34.18 -24.82
CA ARG A 109 -10.16 32.89 -25.23
C ARG A 109 -10.68 32.09 -24.04
N PHE A 110 -9.98 32.12 -22.91
CA PHE A 110 -10.46 31.47 -21.68
C PHE A 110 -11.78 32.08 -21.20
N LEU A 111 -11.90 33.41 -21.19
CA LEU A 111 -13.14 34.10 -20.81
C LEU A 111 -14.28 33.85 -21.81
N ALA A 112 -13.98 33.81 -23.11
CA ALA A 112 -14.94 33.44 -24.14
C ALA A 112 -15.45 32.01 -23.94
N MET A 113 -14.57 31.06 -23.61
CA MET A 113 -14.96 29.68 -23.29
C MET A 113 -15.89 29.61 -22.08
N LEU A 114 -15.58 30.33 -20.98
CA LEU A 114 -16.48 30.38 -19.82
C LEU A 114 -17.88 30.85 -20.21
N LYS A 115 -17.97 31.87 -21.07
CA LYS A 115 -19.25 32.42 -21.53
C LYS A 115 -19.98 31.47 -22.47
N ASP A 116 -19.30 31.02 -23.52
CA ASP A 116 -19.94 30.35 -24.66
C ASP A 116 -20.17 28.85 -24.40
N ARG A 117 -19.39 28.23 -23.49
CA ARG A 117 -19.50 26.79 -23.17
C ARG A 117 -20.14 26.53 -21.82
N LEU A 118 -19.87 27.38 -20.83
CA LEU A 118 -20.33 27.18 -19.45
C LEU A 118 -21.42 28.17 -19.02
N GLU A 119 -21.79 29.12 -19.89
CA GLU A 119 -22.75 30.19 -19.59
C GLU A 119 -22.34 31.05 -18.37
N ILE A 120 -21.04 31.09 -18.08
CA ILE A 120 -20.45 31.87 -16.99
C ILE A 120 -19.91 33.17 -17.58
N THR A 121 -20.46 34.30 -17.15
CA THR A 121 -19.97 35.64 -17.54
C THR A 121 -19.31 36.31 -16.34
N PRO A 122 -17.97 36.34 -16.24
CA PRO A 122 -17.30 37.01 -15.14
C PRO A 122 -17.43 38.54 -15.25
N GLU A 123 -17.79 39.18 -14.16
CA GLU A 123 -17.89 40.64 -14.03
C GLU A 123 -16.68 41.20 -13.28
N LYS A 124 -16.35 42.47 -13.46
CA LYS A 124 -15.25 43.09 -12.72
C LYS A 124 -15.58 43.16 -11.22
N ALA A 125 -14.59 42.83 -10.39
CA ALA A 125 -14.68 42.92 -8.94
C ALA A 125 -13.43 43.59 -8.36
N ASP A 126 -13.41 43.73 -7.03
CA ASP A 126 -12.37 44.46 -6.32
C ASP A 126 -10.96 43.86 -6.50
N GLY A 127 -9.96 44.73 -6.39
CA GLY A 127 -8.55 44.34 -6.41
C GLY A 127 -8.06 43.78 -7.75
N GLY A 128 -8.75 44.00 -8.86
CA GLY A 128 -8.38 43.41 -10.16
C GLY A 128 -8.72 41.92 -10.24
N THR A 129 -9.78 41.50 -9.54
CA THR A 129 -10.40 40.18 -9.72
C THR A 129 -11.61 40.26 -10.65
N LEU A 130 -12.03 39.12 -11.16
CA LEU A 130 -13.34 38.97 -11.80
C LEU A 130 -14.22 38.13 -10.88
N LYS A 131 -15.49 38.46 -10.75
CA LYS A 131 -16.50 37.69 -10.02
C LYS A 131 -17.32 36.89 -11.01
N ALA A 132 -17.51 35.60 -10.76
CA ALA A 132 -18.30 34.71 -11.60
C ALA A 132 -19.33 33.96 -10.75
N ALA A 133 -20.57 33.92 -11.22
CA ALA A 133 -21.59 33.05 -10.64
C ALA A 133 -21.41 31.63 -11.18
N VAL A 134 -21.38 30.64 -10.28
CA VAL A 134 -21.21 29.23 -10.65
C VAL A 134 -22.34 28.41 -10.03
N PRO A 135 -23.09 27.62 -10.81
CA PRO A 135 -24.07 26.70 -10.27
C PRO A 135 -23.40 25.78 -9.23
N VAL A 136 -24.05 25.53 -8.09
CA VAL A 136 -23.57 24.74 -6.92
C VAL A 136 -22.81 25.53 -5.85
N ILE A 137 -21.81 26.35 -6.21
CA ILE A 137 -20.97 27.07 -5.21
C ILE A 137 -21.31 28.57 -5.09
N ASN A 138 -22.38 29.00 -5.76
CA ASN A 138 -22.91 30.36 -5.85
C ASN A 138 -21.97 31.35 -6.56
N GLU A 139 -20.81 31.63 -5.98
CA GLU A 139 -19.87 32.62 -6.52
C GLU A 139 -18.41 32.22 -6.32
N VAL A 140 -17.59 32.57 -7.30
CA VAL A 140 -16.14 32.46 -7.25
C VAL A 140 -15.50 33.74 -7.79
N TYR A 141 -14.23 33.93 -7.45
CA TYR A 141 -13.41 35.00 -7.95
C TYR A 141 -12.28 34.42 -8.81
N LEU A 142 -11.91 35.14 -9.86
CA LEU A 142 -10.80 34.82 -10.75
C LEU A 142 -9.76 35.93 -10.70
N ARG A 143 -8.47 35.57 -10.72
CA ARG A 143 -7.35 36.50 -10.92
C ARG A 143 -6.38 35.91 -11.93
N PHE A 144 -6.08 36.66 -13.00
CA PHE A 144 -5.03 36.29 -13.94
C PHE A 144 -3.68 36.84 -13.46
N ALA A 145 -2.72 35.96 -13.23
CA ALA A 145 -1.36 36.31 -12.82
C ALA A 145 -0.40 35.15 -13.10
N ASN A 146 0.90 35.44 -13.28
CA ASN A 146 1.95 34.42 -13.41
C ASN A 146 1.70 33.35 -14.50
N ASP A 147 1.01 33.70 -15.59
CA ASP A 147 0.52 32.79 -16.66
C ASP A 147 -0.54 31.76 -16.22
N TYR A 148 -1.28 32.06 -15.15
CA TYR A 148 -2.35 31.24 -14.62
C TYR A 148 -3.59 32.09 -14.36
N VAL A 149 -4.75 31.46 -14.34
CA VAL A 149 -5.92 31.97 -13.64
C VAL A 149 -6.03 31.25 -12.30
N TYR A 150 -6.05 32.05 -11.24
CA TYR A 150 -6.31 31.61 -9.88
C TYR A 150 -7.80 31.75 -9.61
N ILE A 151 -8.44 30.66 -9.20
CA ILE A 151 -9.87 30.63 -8.87
C ILE A 151 -10.00 30.43 -7.37
N GLY A 152 -10.69 31.34 -6.69
CA GLY A 152 -10.85 31.32 -5.23
C GLY A 152 -12.27 31.67 -4.80
N ARG A 153 -12.60 31.40 -3.53
CA ARG A 153 -13.93 31.69 -2.98
C ARG A 153 -14.12 33.15 -2.63
N THR A 154 -13.04 33.83 -2.28
CA THR A 154 -13.06 35.26 -1.92
C THR A 154 -11.92 36.02 -2.62
N VAL A 155 -12.08 37.35 -2.73
CA VAL A 155 -11.02 38.25 -3.25
C VAL A 155 -9.73 38.14 -2.41
N LYS A 156 -9.86 37.86 -1.10
CA LYS A 156 -8.72 37.75 -0.16
C LYS A 156 -7.87 36.52 -0.46
N ASP A 157 -8.50 35.40 -0.82
CA ASP A 157 -7.79 34.16 -1.17
C ASP A 157 -6.87 34.35 -2.38
N LEU A 158 -7.22 35.31 -3.24
CA LEU A 158 -6.50 35.58 -4.46
C LEU A 158 -5.38 36.61 -4.29
N ASP A 159 -5.26 37.32 -3.15
CA ASP A 159 -4.28 38.41 -2.93
C ASP A 159 -2.89 38.03 -3.50
N PRO A 160 -2.22 38.89 -4.29
CA PRO A 160 -0.93 38.54 -4.91
C PRO A 160 0.16 38.13 -3.90
N LYS A 161 0.04 38.53 -2.64
CA LYS A 161 0.93 38.14 -1.53
C LYS A 161 0.56 36.78 -0.93
N VAL A 162 -0.68 36.33 -1.14
CA VAL A 162 -1.25 35.09 -0.60
C VAL A 162 -1.14 33.94 -1.59
N ILE A 163 -1.44 34.16 -2.87
CA ILE A 163 -1.40 33.09 -3.87
C ILE A 163 0.00 32.48 -4.01
N PRO A 164 0.10 31.15 -4.19
CA PRO A 164 1.39 30.50 -4.43
C PRO A 164 1.91 30.87 -5.83
N THR A 165 3.23 31.05 -5.98
CA THR A 165 3.83 31.18 -7.31
C THR A 165 3.95 29.79 -7.96
N PRO A 166 3.67 29.64 -9.27
CA PRO A 166 3.76 28.34 -9.93
C PRO A 166 5.16 27.73 -9.81
N GLN A 167 6.20 28.56 -9.91
CA GLN A 167 7.59 28.11 -9.77
C GLN A 167 7.82 27.46 -8.40
N ALA A 168 7.36 28.06 -7.31
CA ALA A 168 7.54 27.48 -5.98
C ALA A 168 6.62 26.26 -5.75
N PHE A 169 5.38 26.30 -6.24
CA PHE A 169 4.39 25.26 -6.01
C PHE A 169 4.70 23.96 -6.78
N PHE A 170 5.24 24.06 -7.99
CA PHE A 170 5.59 22.93 -8.86
C PHE A 170 7.10 22.66 -8.94
N LEU A 171 7.93 23.32 -8.14
CA LEU A 171 9.41 23.27 -8.22
C LEU A 171 9.99 21.85 -8.15
N LYS A 172 9.32 20.97 -7.40
CA LYS A 172 9.74 19.58 -7.22
C LYS A 172 9.01 18.70 -8.22
N ASP A 173 9.53 18.66 -9.44
CA ASP A 173 9.19 17.56 -10.35
C ASP A 173 9.72 16.27 -9.71
N ASP A 174 8.81 15.46 -9.17
CA ASP A 174 9.12 14.17 -8.56
C ASP A 174 8.72 12.99 -9.45
N GLY A 175 8.43 13.24 -10.73
CA GLY A 175 7.98 12.23 -11.68
C GLY A 175 6.52 11.80 -11.54
N SER A 176 5.79 12.27 -10.51
CA SER A 176 4.38 11.89 -10.33
C SER A 176 3.47 12.50 -11.41
N VAL A 177 2.46 11.73 -11.81
CA VAL A 177 1.35 12.16 -12.68
C VAL A 177 0.36 13.00 -11.90
N ALA A 178 0.07 12.54 -10.68
CA ALA A 178 -0.79 13.20 -9.71
C ALA A 178 -0.19 13.04 -8.32
N SER A 179 -0.33 14.08 -7.51
CA SER A 179 0.09 14.11 -6.11
C SER A 179 -0.94 14.83 -5.26
N VAL A 180 -1.28 14.25 -4.12
CA VAL A 180 -2.15 14.84 -3.10
C VAL A 180 -1.40 14.85 -1.78
N VAL A 181 -1.37 16.01 -1.13
CA VAL A 181 -0.77 16.18 0.19
C VAL A 181 -1.86 16.69 1.13
N VAL A 182 -2.01 16.03 2.28
CA VAL A 182 -2.88 16.45 3.37
C VAL A 182 -2.03 16.61 4.62
N ARG A 183 -2.00 17.82 5.17
CA ARG A 183 -1.26 18.18 6.39
C ARG A 183 -2.20 18.19 7.58
N PHE A 184 -2.08 17.20 8.47
CA PHE A 184 -2.97 17.03 9.61
C PHE A 184 -2.76 18.08 10.71
N ASP A 185 -1.58 18.68 10.80
CA ASP A 185 -1.31 19.80 11.70
C ASP A 185 -2.07 21.08 11.31
N GLY A 186 -2.39 21.24 10.03
CA GLY A 186 -3.24 22.31 9.51
C GLY A 186 -4.75 22.06 9.60
N VAL A 187 -5.21 20.94 10.15
CA VAL A 187 -6.64 20.64 10.32
C VAL A 187 -7.13 21.17 11.67
N PRO A 188 -8.21 21.99 11.72
CA PRO A 188 -8.77 22.51 12.97
C PRO A 188 -9.19 21.40 13.94
N ALA A 189 -9.03 21.64 15.24
CA ALA A 189 -9.36 20.67 16.29
C ALA A 189 -10.83 20.24 16.25
N ASP A 190 -11.75 21.19 16.05
CA ASP A 190 -13.19 20.91 15.97
C ASP A 190 -13.52 19.99 14.79
N LEU A 191 -12.84 20.17 13.65
CA LEU A 191 -13.02 19.31 12.49
C LEU A 191 -12.48 17.90 12.73
N LYS A 192 -11.34 17.76 13.42
CA LYS A 192 -10.83 16.44 13.84
C LYS A 192 -11.80 15.74 14.77
N ALA A 193 -12.34 16.46 15.76
CA ALA A 193 -13.31 15.94 16.70
C ALA A 193 -14.61 15.52 16.00
N PHE A 194 -15.09 16.32 15.06
CA PHE A 194 -16.25 15.97 14.23
C PHE A 194 -16.03 14.68 13.44
N VAL A 195 -14.90 14.57 12.73
CA VAL A 195 -14.57 13.37 11.94
C VAL A 195 -14.41 12.13 12.84
N LEU A 196 -13.75 12.28 13.99
CA LEU A 196 -13.63 11.20 14.98
C LEU A 196 -15.00 10.76 15.51
N GLY A 197 -15.89 11.70 15.83
CA GLY A 197 -17.25 11.40 16.29
C GLY A 197 -18.08 10.67 15.22
N GLN A 198 -17.98 11.06 13.95
CA GLN A 198 -18.64 10.35 12.85
C GLN A 198 -18.11 8.93 12.67
N PHE A 199 -16.79 8.75 12.82
CA PHE A 199 -16.16 7.45 12.76
C PHE A 199 -16.63 6.53 13.90
N GLU A 200 -16.63 7.04 15.13
CA GLU A 200 -17.11 6.31 16.32
C GLU A 200 -18.59 5.94 16.20
N MET A 201 -19.43 6.85 15.69
CA MET A 201 -20.84 6.57 15.41
C MET A 201 -21.01 5.46 14.37
N GLY A 202 -20.22 5.48 13.28
CA GLY A 202 -20.26 4.45 12.26
C GLY A 202 -19.89 3.06 12.80
N LEU A 203 -18.83 2.98 13.61
CA LEU A 203 -18.45 1.74 14.29
C LEU A 203 -19.53 1.26 15.29
N ALA A 204 -20.15 2.18 16.04
CA ALA A 204 -21.22 1.84 16.97
C ALA A 204 -22.46 1.31 16.24
N GLU A 205 -22.81 1.87 15.09
CA GLU A 205 -23.93 1.41 14.26
C GLU A 205 -23.65 0.03 13.66
N GLN A 206 -22.42 -0.21 13.16
CA GLN A 206 -22.03 -1.52 12.65
C GLN A 206 -22.12 -2.60 13.75
N ARG A 207 -21.59 -2.32 14.95
CA ARG A 207 -21.71 -3.21 16.11
C ARG A 207 -23.16 -3.51 16.49
N ARG A 208 -24.07 -2.55 16.37
CA ARG A 208 -25.50 -2.78 16.64
C ARG A 208 -26.14 -3.72 15.62
N ARG A 209 -25.68 -3.70 14.36
CA ARG A 209 -26.15 -4.60 13.31
C ARG A 209 -25.63 -6.02 13.50
N ASP A 210 -24.36 -6.16 13.87
CA ASP A 210 -23.71 -7.46 14.01
C ASP A 210 -24.05 -8.15 15.36
N GLY A 211 -24.34 -7.35 16.40
CA GLY A 211 -24.50 -7.78 17.79
C GLY A 211 -25.62 -8.75 18.20
N PRO A 212 -26.71 -9.02 17.46
CA PRO A 212 -27.74 -9.96 17.92
C PRO A 212 -27.31 -11.44 17.93
N ASN A 213 -26.31 -11.82 17.11
CA ASN A 213 -25.93 -13.21 16.85
C ASN A 213 -24.45 -13.53 17.16
N GLU A 214 -23.69 -12.61 17.79
CA GLU A 214 -22.28 -12.82 18.07
C GLU A 214 -22.04 -13.77 19.25
N ASN A 215 -21.16 -14.76 19.07
CA ASN A 215 -20.65 -15.56 20.17
C ASN A 215 -19.55 -14.81 20.97
N ALA A 216 -19.10 -15.40 22.08
CA ALA A 216 -18.16 -14.73 22.99
C ALA A 216 -16.81 -14.40 22.34
N ALA A 217 -16.31 -15.25 21.44
CA ALA A 217 -15.06 -15.00 20.72
C ALA A 217 -15.20 -13.90 19.67
N GLN A 218 -16.29 -13.92 18.89
CA GLN A 218 -16.60 -12.88 17.90
C GLN A 218 -16.68 -11.52 18.57
N LYS A 219 -17.41 -11.43 19.69
CA LYS A 219 -17.51 -10.20 20.47
C LYS A 219 -16.15 -9.74 21.00
N ALA A 220 -15.34 -10.63 21.56
CA ALA A 220 -14.01 -10.29 22.07
C ALA A 220 -13.07 -9.77 20.97
N ILE A 221 -13.09 -10.39 19.78
CA ILE A 221 -12.35 -9.93 18.60
C ILE A 221 -12.87 -8.57 18.12
N ALA A 222 -14.19 -8.40 18.02
CA ALA A 222 -14.82 -7.17 17.56
C ALA A 222 -14.53 -5.99 18.51
N ASP A 223 -14.60 -6.23 19.83
CA ASP A 223 -14.28 -5.22 20.84
C ASP A 223 -12.82 -4.81 20.80
N TRP A 224 -11.90 -5.78 20.80
CA TRP A 224 -10.48 -5.53 20.68
C TRP A 224 -10.14 -4.80 19.37
N ALA A 225 -10.67 -5.27 18.23
CA ALA A 225 -10.42 -4.65 16.93
C ALA A 225 -10.93 -3.21 16.89
N SER A 226 -12.14 -2.97 17.37
CA SER A 226 -12.76 -1.64 17.38
C SER A 226 -12.02 -0.65 18.28
N GLU A 227 -11.59 -1.07 19.47
CA GLU A 227 -10.79 -0.21 20.37
C GLU A 227 -9.45 0.16 19.74
N ASN A 228 -8.77 -0.81 19.13
CA ASN A 228 -7.49 -0.59 18.48
C ASN A 228 -7.59 0.23 17.19
N VAL A 229 -8.63 0.01 16.39
CA VAL A 229 -8.93 0.80 15.20
C VAL A 229 -9.29 2.23 15.59
N THR A 230 -10.11 2.44 16.62
CA THR A 230 -10.48 3.79 17.11
C THR A 230 -9.26 4.52 17.66
N SER A 231 -8.46 3.85 18.49
CA SER A 231 -7.21 4.42 19.04
C SER A 231 -6.19 4.72 17.94
N GLY A 232 -6.06 3.83 16.95
CA GLY A 232 -5.21 4.03 15.78
C GLY A 232 -5.66 5.22 14.93
N PHE A 233 -6.96 5.36 14.70
CA PHE A 233 -7.53 6.50 13.97
C PHE A 233 -7.36 7.82 14.73
N LYS A 234 -7.56 7.81 16.05
CA LYS A 234 -7.29 8.97 16.90
C LYS A 234 -5.82 9.38 16.82
N SER A 235 -4.89 8.43 16.99
CA SER A 235 -3.46 8.69 16.87
C SER A 235 -3.11 9.20 15.46
N LEU A 236 -3.74 8.70 14.40
CA LEU A 236 -3.59 9.27 13.06
C LEU A 236 -4.00 10.76 13.03
N LEU A 237 -5.18 11.13 13.53
CA LEU A 237 -5.64 12.53 13.51
C LEU A 237 -4.79 13.46 14.39
N GLU A 238 -4.29 12.96 15.52
CA GLU A 238 -3.56 13.75 16.52
C GLU A 238 -2.06 13.81 16.25
N ASP A 239 -1.44 12.67 15.93
CA ASP A 239 0.01 12.50 15.82
C ASP A 239 0.54 12.52 14.39
N ALA A 240 -0.31 12.36 13.37
CA ALA A 240 0.15 12.51 12.00
C ALA A 240 0.53 13.97 11.70
N LYS A 241 1.53 14.12 10.85
CA LYS A 241 1.94 15.40 10.30
C LYS A 241 1.40 15.55 8.89
N GLU A 242 1.74 14.62 8.01
CA GLU A 242 1.43 14.71 6.58
C GLU A 242 1.11 13.32 6.01
N LEU A 243 0.03 13.23 5.24
CA LEU A 243 -0.24 12.15 4.30
C LEU A 243 0.03 12.64 2.89
N ARG A 244 0.79 11.87 2.13
CA ARG A 244 1.11 12.13 0.73
C ARG A 244 0.76 10.93 -0.12
N LEU A 245 -0.10 11.13 -1.11
CA LEU A 245 -0.44 10.15 -2.13
C LEU A 245 0.18 10.58 -3.47
N ARG A 246 0.84 9.66 -4.16
CA ARG A 246 1.44 9.90 -5.48
C ARG A 246 1.11 8.76 -6.43
N VAL A 247 0.86 9.10 -7.69
CA VAL A 247 0.63 8.16 -8.78
C VAL A 247 1.67 8.40 -9.86
N PHE A 248 2.23 7.33 -10.41
CA PHE A 248 3.28 7.36 -11.43
C PHE A 248 2.92 6.46 -12.60
N ALA A 249 3.28 6.90 -13.80
CA ALA A 249 3.23 6.11 -15.02
C ALA A 249 4.51 6.34 -15.83
N ASP A 250 5.36 5.31 -15.90
CA ASP A 250 6.64 5.33 -16.60
C ASP A 250 6.62 4.31 -17.74
N GLU A 251 6.39 4.80 -18.95
CA GLU A 251 6.41 4.02 -20.18
C GLU A 251 7.79 3.40 -20.47
N LYS A 252 8.89 4.05 -20.04
CA LYS A 252 10.25 3.58 -20.34
C LYS A 252 10.60 2.33 -19.56
N THR A 253 10.17 2.27 -18.30
CA THR A 253 10.39 1.10 -17.45
C THR A 253 9.18 0.15 -17.42
N ASP A 254 8.13 0.48 -18.18
CA ASP A 254 6.84 -0.20 -18.22
C ASP A 254 6.21 -0.34 -16.83
N ASP A 255 6.21 0.74 -16.04
CA ASP A 255 5.78 0.75 -14.65
C ASP A 255 4.59 1.68 -14.41
N LEU A 256 3.55 1.12 -13.79
CA LEU A 256 2.49 1.87 -13.12
C LEU A 256 2.69 1.72 -11.61
N SER A 257 2.73 2.82 -10.86
CA SER A 257 2.89 2.71 -9.41
C SER A 257 2.10 3.77 -8.64
N GLY A 258 1.72 3.40 -7.44
CA GLY A 258 1.12 4.27 -6.45
C GLY A 258 1.96 4.24 -5.18
N GLU A 259 2.13 5.39 -4.55
CA GLU A 259 2.84 5.52 -3.29
C GLU A 259 2.01 6.36 -2.32
N LEU A 260 1.78 5.80 -1.13
CA LEU A 260 1.20 6.49 0.01
C LEU A 260 2.27 6.60 1.09
N THR A 261 2.60 7.81 1.50
CA THR A 261 3.54 8.09 2.59
C THR A 261 2.80 8.82 3.71
N LEU A 262 2.85 8.26 4.92
CA LEU A 262 2.33 8.87 6.12
C LEU A 262 3.50 9.20 7.05
N THR A 263 3.64 10.49 7.38
CA THR A 263 4.66 10.98 8.31
C THR A 263 4.02 11.37 9.64
N ALA A 264 4.72 11.06 10.73
CA ALA A 264 4.29 11.42 12.06
C ALA A 264 4.99 12.70 12.54
N LYS A 265 4.38 13.40 13.49
CA LYS A 265 5.02 14.48 14.24
C LYS A 265 6.24 13.94 15.00
N ALA A 266 7.32 14.70 15.02
CA ALA A 266 8.54 14.30 15.70
C ALA A 266 8.27 14.03 17.20
N GLY A 267 8.74 12.88 17.70
CA GLY A 267 8.61 12.48 19.10
C GLY A 267 7.25 11.90 19.52
N SER A 268 6.26 11.84 18.62
CA SER A 268 4.95 11.26 18.93
C SER A 268 4.99 9.74 19.11
N THR A 269 3.91 9.17 19.68
CA THR A 269 3.75 7.71 19.78
C THR A 269 3.70 7.08 18.39
N LEU A 270 3.01 7.72 17.43
CA LEU A 270 2.95 7.26 16.05
C LEU A 270 4.34 7.19 15.40
N ALA A 271 5.20 8.19 15.62
CA ALA A 271 6.57 8.17 15.10
C ALA A 271 7.38 6.99 15.65
N LYS A 272 7.28 6.73 16.95
CA LYS A 272 7.93 5.57 17.59
C LYS A 272 7.43 4.25 17.01
N ASN A 273 6.12 4.13 16.77
CA ASN A 273 5.53 2.95 16.15
C ASN A 273 6.07 2.74 14.73
N PHE A 274 6.17 3.79 13.90
CA PHE A 274 6.77 3.67 12.56
C PHE A 274 8.22 3.22 12.64
N THR A 275 9.02 3.81 13.54
CA THR A 275 10.42 3.41 13.71
C THR A 275 10.55 1.96 14.16
N GLY A 276 9.69 1.49 15.07
CA GLY A 276 9.67 0.09 15.53
C GLY A 276 9.24 -0.93 14.46
N LEU A 277 8.57 -0.47 13.40
CA LEU A 277 8.28 -1.25 12.20
C LEU A 277 9.45 -1.27 11.20
N GLY A 278 10.35 -0.29 11.25
CA GLY A 278 11.53 -0.21 10.39
C GLY A 278 12.69 -1.10 10.84
N GLY A 279 13.46 -1.62 9.89
CA GLY A 279 14.76 -2.26 10.16
C GLY A 279 14.69 -3.62 10.89
N ARG A 280 13.50 -4.24 10.98
CA ARG A 280 13.35 -5.58 11.57
C ARG A 280 14.10 -6.61 10.72
N LYS A 281 14.84 -7.49 11.38
CA LYS A 281 15.45 -8.66 10.74
C LYS A 281 14.52 -9.85 10.96
N SER A 282 14.30 -10.63 9.91
CA SER A 282 13.47 -11.83 9.90
C SER A 282 14.29 -13.01 9.39
N LEU A 283 14.36 -14.09 10.18
CA LEU A 283 14.92 -15.35 9.72
C LEU A 283 14.02 -16.03 8.68
N PRO A 284 12.67 -16.05 8.83
CA PRO A 284 11.77 -16.51 7.78
C PRO A 284 12.05 -15.88 6.41
N VAL A 285 12.21 -14.56 6.35
CA VAL A 285 12.55 -13.84 5.11
C VAL A 285 13.92 -14.23 4.58
N GLY A 286 14.88 -14.50 5.47
CA GLY A 286 16.20 -15.05 5.12
C GLY A 286 16.12 -16.45 4.52
N ILE A 287 15.34 -17.35 5.13
CA ILE A 287 15.14 -18.74 4.69
C ILE A 287 14.51 -18.77 3.30
N VAL A 288 13.43 -18.01 3.09
CA VAL A 288 12.72 -17.97 1.81
C VAL A 288 13.53 -17.22 0.74
N GLY A 289 14.28 -16.20 1.14
CA GLY A 289 15.10 -15.39 0.23
C GLY A 289 14.29 -14.63 -0.83
N THR A 290 14.97 -14.05 -1.82
CA THR A 290 14.35 -13.34 -2.96
C THR A 290 14.63 -14.08 -4.27
N PRO A 291 13.90 -15.17 -4.56
CA PRO A 291 14.16 -15.99 -5.75
C PRO A 291 13.87 -15.21 -7.04
N LYS A 292 14.76 -15.31 -8.03
CA LYS A 292 14.60 -14.66 -9.35
C LYS A 292 13.46 -15.28 -10.17
N ASP A 293 13.17 -16.53 -9.90
CA ASP A 293 12.15 -17.36 -10.52
C ASP A 293 10.87 -17.44 -9.68
N ALA A 294 10.62 -16.47 -8.79
CA ALA A 294 9.39 -16.40 -8.03
C ALA A 294 8.16 -16.35 -8.95
N VAL A 295 7.17 -17.18 -8.65
CA VAL A 295 5.79 -17.08 -9.16
C VAL A 295 5.00 -16.14 -8.26
N ALA A 296 5.08 -16.39 -6.96
CA ALA A 296 4.52 -15.54 -5.93
C ALA A 296 5.41 -15.58 -4.70
N ARG A 297 5.53 -14.45 -4.01
CA ARG A 297 6.20 -14.34 -2.72
C ARG A 297 5.39 -13.45 -1.81
N PHE A 298 5.23 -13.89 -0.57
CA PHE A 298 4.62 -13.12 0.49
C PHE A 298 5.56 -13.10 1.70
N THR A 299 5.73 -11.93 2.29
CA THR A 299 6.42 -11.77 3.56
C THR A 299 5.62 -10.82 4.44
N ALA A 300 5.52 -11.10 5.73
CA ALA A 300 4.96 -10.17 6.69
C ALA A 300 5.76 -10.24 7.99
N THR A 301 6.23 -9.08 8.43
CA THR A 301 7.01 -8.91 9.67
C THR A 301 6.41 -7.75 10.47
N ALA A 302 5.50 -8.06 11.38
CA ALA A 302 4.80 -7.08 12.19
C ALA A 302 4.75 -7.50 13.66
N GLY A 303 4.60 -6.53 14.55
CA GLY A 303 4.41 -6.77 15.97
C GLY A 303 3.30 -5.87 16.50
N VAL A 304 2.44 -6.45 17.33
CA VAL A 304 1.45 -5.71 18.10
C VAL A 304 2.20 -4.84 19.12
N PRO A 305 1.93 -3.52 19.20
CA PRO A 305 2.55 -2.66 20.21
C PRO A 305 2.31 -3.18 21.63
N GLU A 306 3.25 -2.99 22.55
CA GLU A 306 3.17 -3.54 23.92
C GLU A 306 1.87 -3.19 24.66
N GLY A 307 1.37 -1.96 24.47
CA GLY A 307 0.11 -1.50 25.05
C GLY A 307 -1.13 -2.31 24.61
N VAL A 308 -1.05 -3.00 23.47
CA VAL A 308 -2.15 -3.77 22.87
C VAL A 308 -2.01 -5.29 23.12
N LYS A 309 -0.78 -5.76 23.39
CA LYS A 309 -0.49 -7.19 23.59
C LYS A 309 -1.26 -7.81 24.77
N LYS A 310 -1.51 -7.04 25.84
CA LYS A 310 -2.15 -7.55 27.06
C LYS A 310 -3.56 -8.06 26.80
N ASP A 311 -4.32 -7.37 25.96
CA ASP A 311 -5.71 -7.75 25.66
C ASP A 311 -5.81 -8.80 24.55
N LEU A 312 -4.80 -8.88 23.67
CA LEU A 312 -4.69 -9.96 22.68
C LEU A 312 -4.70 -11.35 23.34
N GLY A 313 -4.04 -11.49 24.49
CA GLY A 313 -4.01 -12.77 25.23
C GLY A 313 -5.40 -13.29 25.57
N LYS A 314 -6.29 -12.40 26.02
CA LYS A 314 -7.68 -12.73 26.37
C LYS A 314 -8.50 -13.09 25.13
N VAL A 315 -8.28 -12.37 24.02
CA VAL A 315 -8.94 -12.63 22.74
C VAL A 315 -8.58 -14.03 22.22
N VAL A 316 -7.29 -14.40 22.29
CA VAL A 316 -6.83 -15.74 21.92
C VAL A 316 -7.47 -16.80 22.80
N ASP A 317 -7.53 -16.59 24.11
CA ASP A 317 -8.17 -17.55 25.04
C ASP A 317 -9.66 -17.72 24.76
N ALA A 318 -10.40 -16.64 24.52
CA ALA A 318 -11.81 -16.69 24.15
C ALA A 318 -12.03 -17.43 22.82
N ALA A 319 -11.20 -17.15 21.81
CA ALA A 319 -11.25 -17.84 20.52
C ALA A 319 -11.01 -19.34 20.65
N ILE A 320 -10.04 -19.76 21.47
CA ILE A 320 -9.77 -21.18 21.73
C ILE A 320 -10.99 -21.85 22.37
N VAL A 321 -11.58 -21.23 23.40
CA VAL A 321 -12.77 -21.78 24.08
C VAL A 321 -13.93 -21.94 23.10
N GLU A 322 -14.14 -20.97 22.22
CA GLU A 322 -15.22 -21.03 21.23
C GLU A 322 -14.99 -22.11 20.18
N ILE A 323 -13.78 -22.20 19.59
CA ILE A 323 -13.43 -23.24 18.62
C ILE A 323 -13.69 -24.63 19.23
N LEU A 324 -13.35 -24.83 20.51
CA LEU A 324 -13.55 -26.12 21.19
C LEU A 324 -15.02 -26.48 21.44
N LYS A 325 -15.98 -25.56 21.32
CA LYS A 325 -17.40 -25.89 21.44
C LYS A 325 -17.91 -26.71 20.27
N ASP A 326 -17.42 -26.39 19.06
CA ASP A 326 -17.86 -27.00 17.80
C ASP A 326 -17.08 -28.27 17.44
N VAL A 327 -15.99 -28.56 18.15
CA VAL A 327 -15.23 -29.80 17.98
C VAL A 327 -16.02 -30.96 18.62
N PRO A 328 -16.19 -32.10 17.93
CA PRO A 328 -16.80 -33.29 18.52
C PRO A 328 -16.09 -33.72 19.82
N GLU A 329 -16.84 -34.17 20.84
CA GLU A 329 -16.27 -34.52 22.17
C GLU A 329 -15.06 -35.46 22.08
N GLU A 330 -15.09 -36.42 21.15
CA GLU A 330 -14.01 -37.37 20.89
C GLU A 330 -12.71 -36.71 20.40
N GLN A 331 -12.82 -35.55 19.73
CA GLN A 331 -11.71 -34.81 19.15
C GLN A 331 -11.29 -33.60 20.01
N LYS A 332 -12.12 -33.19 20.98
CA LYS A 332 -11.85 -32.02 21.85
C LYS A 332 -10.49 -32.07 22.54
N PRO A 333 -10.04 -33.20 23.15
CA PRO A 333 -8.73 -33.24 23.81
C PRO A 333 -7.56 -32.99 22.85
N VAL A 334 -7.67 -33.49 21.61
CA VAL A 334 -6.66 -33.35 20.56
C VAL A 334 -6.61 -31.91 20.06
N ALA A 335 -7.78 -31.33 19.78
CA ALA A 335 -7.90 -29.94 19.36
C ALA A 335 -7.41 -28.98 20.45
N GLU A 336 -7.80 -29.21 21.71
CA GLU A 336 -7.39 -28.37 22.85
C GLU A 336 -5.87 -28.41 23.02
N ARG A 337 -5.27 -29.59 22.93
CA ARG A 337 -3.83 -29.76 22.97
C ARG A 337 -3.14 -28.98 21.85
N ALA A 338 -3.63 -29.08 20.62
CA ALA A 338 -3.05 -28.36 19.48
C ALA A 338 -3.16 -26.84 19.64
N LEU A 339 -4.35 -26.34 20.00
CA LEU A 339 -4.61 -24.93 20.21
C LEU A 339 -3.77 -24.35 21.35
N LYS A 340 -3.66 -25.05 22.49
CA LYS A 340 -2.80 -24.62 23.61
C LYS A 340 -1.32 -24.60 23.26
N THR A 341 -0.87 -25.50 22.40
CA THR A 341 0.52 -25.53 21.92
C THR A 341 0.83 -24.34 21.01
N LEU A 342 -0.13 -23.90 20.19
CA LEU A 342 0.01 -22.75 19.30
C LEU A 342 -0.27 -21.40 19.98
N ALA A 343 -1.03 -21.40 21.08
CA ALA A 343 -1.46 -20.20 21.79
C ALA A 343 -0.30 -19.25 22.16
N PRO A 344 0.86 -19.70 22.68
CA PRO A 344 1.99 -18.81 22.98
C PRO A 344 2.46 -18.00 21.78
N THR A 345 2.43 -18.58 20.58
CA THR A 345 2.79 -17.89 19.34
C THR A 345 1.79 -16.78 19.02
N LEU A 346 0.49 -17.07 19.09
CA LEU A 346 -0.56 -16.08 18.84
C LEU A 346 -0.54 -14.96 19.89
N LYS A 347 -0.40 -15.30 21.17
CA LYS A 347 -0.36 -14.35 22.28
C LYS A 347 0.89 -13.46 22.28
N ALA A 348 1.98 -13.88 21.64
CA ALA A 348 3.17 -13.04 21.49
C ALA A 348 2.86 -11.76 20.68
N GLY A 349 1.80 -11.79 19.85
CA GLY A 349 1.43 -10.68 18.98
C GLY A 349 2.52 -10.35 17.98
N GLU A 350 3.26 -11.36 17.53
CA GLU A 350 4.34 -11.23 16.55
C GLU A 350 3.97 -12.02 15.30
N LEU A 351 3.94 -11.33 14.17
CA LEU A 351 3.82 -11.93 12.86
C LEU A 351 5.20 -11.88 12.21
N ASP A 352 5.81 -13.03 12.00
CA ASP A 352 7.04 -13.16 11.22
C ASP A 352 6.88 -14.37 10.31
N VAL A 353 6.54 -14.12 9.05
CA VAL A 353 6.23 -15.17 8.08
C VAL A 353 6.78 -14.80 6.71
N ALA A 354 7.27 -15.81 6.01
CA ALA A 354 7.63 -15.71 4.61
C ALA A 354 7.19 -16.97 3.88
N VAL A 355 6.72 -16.83 2.65
CA VAL A 355 6.41 -17.93 1.75
C VAL A 355 6.74 -17.52 0.31
N ALA A 356 7.29 -18.44 -0.47
CA ALA A 356 7.47 -18.27 -1.90
C ALA A 356 7.08 -19.54 -2.64
N LEU A 357 6.43 -19.35 -3.77
CA LEU A 357 6.27 -20.34 -4.82
C LEU A 357 7.25 -19.97 -5.94
N THR A 358 8.14 -20.89 -6.30
CA THR A 358 9.16 -20.68 -7.34
C THR A 358 9.03 -21.70 -8.46
N GLY A 359 9.64 -21.39 -9.60
CA GLY A 359 9.68 -22.24 -10.78
C GLY A 359 8.78 -21.74 -11.93
N PRO A 360 8.39 -22.63 -12.86
CA PRO A 360 8.76 -24.05 -12.89
C PRO A 360 10.26 -24.27 -13.17
N ASP A 361 10.80 -25.40 -12.71
CA ASP A 361 12.13 -25.89 -13.06
C ASP A 361 12.18 -26.45 -14.50
N ALA A 362 13.33 -26.99 -14.91
CA ALA A 362 13.51 -27.58 -16.25
C ALA A 362 12.59 -28.78 -16.53
N LYS A 363 12.00 -29.40 -15.50
CA LYS A 363 11.03 -30.51 -15.61
C LYS A 363 9.58 -30.04 -15.53
N GLY A 364 9.34 -28.73 -15.36
CA GLY A 364 7.99 -28.17 -15.24
C GLY A 364 7.46 -28.13 -13.80
N HIS A 365 8.28 -28.43 -12.79
CA HIS A 365 7.85 -28.53 -11.40
C HIS A 365 8.11 -27.25 -10.62
N HIS A 366 7.22 -26.93 -9.69
CA HIS A 366 7.34 -25.79 -8.80
C HIS A 366 7.93 -26.21 -7.45
N THR A 367 8.39 -25.24 -6.68
CA THR A 367 8.79 -25.43 -5.29
C THR A 367 8.02 -24.45 -4.41
N LEU A 368 7.39 -24.95 -3.36
CA LEU A 368 6.84 -24.12 -2.29
C LEU A 368 7.85 -24.12 -1.13
N LEU A 369 8.25 -22.96 -0.65
CA LEU A 369 9.11 -22.80 0.51
C LEU A 369 8.49 -21.77 1.45
N GLY A 370 8.33 -22.13 2.72
CA GLY A 370 7.76 -21.25 3.73
C GLY A 370 8.49 -21.34 5.05
N ALA A 371 8.42 -20.26 5.82
CA ALA A 371 8.95 -20.19 7.17
C ALA A 371 8.11 -19.24 8.03
N VAL A 372 8.03 -19.53 9.32
CA VAL A 372 7.27 -18.76 10.30
C VAL A 372 8.01 -18.74 11.64
N GLY A 373 8.04 -17.58 12.28
CA GLY A 373 8.48 -17.41 13.67
C GLY A 373 7.41 -17.93 14.63
N VAL A 374 7.82 -18.73 15.60
CA VAL A 374 6.94 -19.35 16.60
C VAL A 374 7.50 -19.17 18.01
N LYS A 375 6.66 -19.42 19.02
CA LYS A 375 7.10 -19.60 20.41
C LYS A 375 6.94 -21.08 20.78
N GLY A 376 8.00 -21.69 21.30
CA GLY A 376 7.95 -23.08 21.78
C GLY A 376 7.92 -24.12 20.65
N GLY A 377 8.71 -23.92 19.59
CA GLY A 377 8.71 -24.81 18.43
C GLY A 377 9.05 -26.28 18.74
N ALA A 378 9.78 -26.55 19.82
CA ALA A 378 10.00 -27.92 20.31
C ALA A 378 8.70 -28.60 20.79
N ASP A 379 7.77 -27.87 21.42
CA ASP A 379 6.48 -28.40 21.82
C ASP A 379 5.58 -28.66 20.60
N ILE A 380 5.70 -27.81 19.57
CA ILE A 380 5.02 -28.03 18.29
C ILE A 380 5.58 -29.26 17.58
N GLU A 381 6.90 -29.44 17.55
CA GLU A 381 7.53 -30.64 17.00
C GLU A 381 7.06 -31.90 17.73
N LYS A 382 7.04 -31.86 19.07
CA LYS A 382 6.52 -32.95 19.89
C LYS A 382 5.06 -33.25 19.60
N LEU A 383 4.21 -32.22 19.44
CA LEU A 383 2.81 -32.39 19.07
C LEU A 383 2.67 -33.13 17.74
N VAL A 384 3.46 -32.76 16.72
CA VAL A 384 3.44 -33.43 15.41
C VAL A 384 3.90 -34.89 15.52
N LYS A 385 4.98 -35.16 16.28
CA LYS A 385 5.46 -36.53 16.52
C LYS A 385 4.42 -37.39 17.25
N ASP A 386 3.76 -36.83 18.24
CA ASP A 386 2.71 -37.54 18.98
C ASP A 386 1.49 -37.81 18.10
N PHE A 387 1.08 -36.86 17.24
CA PHE A 387 0.01 -37.10 16.26
C PHE A 387 0.38 -38.17 15.24
N ALA A 388 1.62 -38.18 14.74
CA ALA A 388 2.06 -39.24 13.85
C ALA A 388 2.08 -40.61 14.55
N LYS A 389 2.40 -40.67 15.85
CA LYS A 389 2.35 -41.90 16.63
C LYS A 389 0.92 -42.37 16.88
N ASP A 390 0.02 -41.48 17.28
CA ASP A 390 -1.33 -41.81 17.69
C ASP A 390 -2.23 -42.09 16.48
N PHE A 391 -2.09 -41.31 15.40
CA PHE A 391 -2.94 -41.38 14.21
C PHE A 391 -2.30 -42.05 13.00
N GLY A 392 -0.96 -42.13 12.92
CA GLY A 392 -0.25 -42.78 11.81
C GLY A 392 -0.73 -44.19 11.50
N PRO A 393 -0.95 -45.08 12.49
CA PRO A 393 -1.50 -46.41 12.24
C PRO A 393 -2.88 -46.41 11.56
N PHE A 394 -3.71 -45.39 11.81
CA PHE A 394 -5.03 -45.24 11.17
C PHE A 394 -4.94 -44.69 9.75
N LEU A 395 -3.91 -43.87 9.46
CA LEU A 395 -3.63 -43.34 8.13
C LEU A 395 -2.98 -44.41 7.22
N GLY A 396 -2.36 -45.43 7.81
CA GLY A 396 -1.74 -46.54 7.08
C GLY A 396 -0.75 -46.04 6.04
N ASP A 397 -0.84 -46.58 4.82
CA ASP A 397 0.03 -46.19 3.71
C ASP A 397 -0.32 -44.81 3.11
N ALA A 398 -1.35 -44.11 3.59
CA ALA A 398 -1.69 -42.79 3.04
C ALA A 398 -0.63 -41.73 3.36
N VAL A 399 0.06 -41.85 4.51
CA VAL A 399 1.09 -40.91 4.95
C VAL A 399 2.24 -41.66 5.63
N LYS A 400 3.47 -41.38 5.20
CA LYS A 400 4.69 -41.86 5.86
C LYS A 400 5.45 -40.69 6.48
N PHE A 401 5.81 -40.83 7.75
CA PHE A 401 6.62 -39.85 8.48
C PHE A 401 8.05 -40.38 8.67
N ASP A 402 9.02 -39.57 8.28
CA ASP A 402 10.45 -39.78 8.52
C ASP A 402 10.94 -38.59 9.37
N PHE A 403 11.03 -38.77 10.70
CA PHE A 403 11.47 -37.74 11.63
C PHE A 403 12.99 -37.78 11.85
N ASP A 404 13.56 -36.64 12.23
CA ASP A 404 14.96 -36.49 12.65
C ASP A 404 15.97 -36.99 11.60
N ILE A 405 15.66 -36.77 10.31
CA ILE A 405 16.46 -37.20 9.17
C ILE A 405 17.88 -36.64 9.25
N GLU A 406 17.98 -35.35 9.55
CA GLU A 406 19.25 -34.67 9.75
C GLU A 406 19.06 -33.39 10.58
N LYS A 407 20.17 -32.83 11.05
CA LYS A 407 20.20 -31.52 11.72
C LYS A 407 20.90 -30.50 10.83
N VAL A 408 20.24 -29.38 10.56
CA VAL A 408 20.79 -28.25 9.78
C VAL A 408 20.86 -27.03 10.68
N GLY A 409 22.05 -26.78 11.24
CA GLY A 409 22.23 -25.72 12.24
C GLY A 409 21.37 -25.96 13.48
N ALA A 410 20.44 -25.04 13.77
CA ALA A 410 19.51 -25.15 14.90
C ALA A 410 18.25 -25.98 14.60
N PHE A 411 18.06 -26.41 13.34
CA PHE A 411 16.83 -27.06 12.90
C PHE A 411 16.97 -28.58 12.85
N ALA A 412 15.97 -29.30 13.35
CA ALA A 412 15.75 -30.71 13.04
C ALA A 412 14.92 -30.83 11.76
N LEU A 413 15.38 -31.63 10.81
CA LEU A 413 14.71 -31.84 9.53
C LEU A 413 13.93 -33.15 9.52
N HIS A 414 12.69 -33.07 9.05
CA HIS A 414 11.73 -34.17 8.93
C HIS A 414 11.18 -34.20 7.50
N CYS A 415 10.67 -35.35 7.07
CA CYS A 415 9.98 -35.51 5.80
C CYS A 415 8.66 -36.25 6.01
N VAL A 416 7.63 -35.79 5.33
CA VAL A 416 6.32 -36.45 5.28
C VAL A 416 6.05 -36.80 3.82
N THR A 417 5.84 -38.08 3.53
CA THR A 417 5.40 -38.54 2.20
C THR A 417 3.89 -38.75 2.23
N VAL A 418 3.14 -37.97 1.46
CA VAL A 418 1.67 -38.01 1.40
C VAL A 418 1.25 -38.78 0.15
N ASN A 419 1.04 -40.08 0.27
CA ASN A 419 0.76 -40.96 -0.86
C ASN A 419 -0.59 -40.65 -1.54
N THR A 420 -1.53 -40.06 -0.80
CA THR A 420 -2.85 -39.60 -1.26
C THR A 420 -2.87 -38.10 -1.62
N MET A 421 -1.72 -37.50 -1.93
CA MET A 421 -1.67 -36.12 -2.42
C MET A 421 -2.51 -35.98 -3.70
N PRO A 422 -3.33 -34.92 -3.86
CA PRO A 422 -4.12 -34.73 -5.08
C PRO A 422 -3.23 -34.68 -6.33
N ASP A 423 -3.68 -35.32 -7.41
CA ASP A 423 -2.94 -35.41 -8.69
C ASP A 423 -2.43 -34.05 -9.18
N ASP A 424 -3.23 -32.99 -9.03
CA ASP A 424 -2.84 -31.64 -9.44
C ASP A 424 -1.66 -31.10 -8.64
N ALA A 425 -1.60 -31.39 -7.34
CA ALA A 425 -0.48 -31.00 -6.49
C ALA A 425 0.77 -31.83 -6.81
N GLU A 426 0.62 -33.14 -7.00
CA GLU A 426 1.74 -33.99 -7.40
C GLU A 426 2.30 -33.57 -8.77
N LYS A 427 1.44 -33.25 -9.74
CA LYS A 427 1.86 -32.71 -11.05
C LYS A 427 2.57 -31.36 -10.91
N LEU A 428 2.04 -30.48 -10.05
CA LEU A 428 2.60 -29.14 -9.85
C LEU A 428 4.01 -29.19 -9.25
N PHE A 429 4.23 -30.03 -8.23
CA PHE A 429 5.49 -30.08 -7.48
C PHE A 429 6.43 -31.21 -7.92
N GLY A 430 5.96 -32.19 -8.69
CA GLY A 430 6.73 -33.36 -9.10
C GLY A 430 7.11 -34.30 -7.94
N THR A 431 6.40 -34.21 -6.82
CA THR A 431 6.71 -34.95 -5.59
C THR A 431 5.47 -35.11 -4.71
N LYS A 432 5.51 -36.12 -3.84
CA LYS A 432 4.55 -36.33 -2.74
C LYS A 432 5.12 -35.94 -1.38
N LYS A 433 6.34 -35.40 -1.35
CA LYS A 433 7.08 -35.12 -0.13
C LYS A 433 6.89 -33.67 0.33
N VAL A 434 6.66 -33.53 1.62
CA VAL A 434 6.69 -32.27 2.35
C VAL A 434 7.83 -32.34 3.35
N TRP A 435 8.78 -31.43 3.24
CA TRP A 435 9.88 -31.29 4.19
C TRP A 435 9.49 -30.30 5.27
N LEU A 436 9.85 -30.61 6.51
CA LEU A 436 9.57 -29.77 7.67
C LEU A 436 10.86 -29.60 8.48
N ALA A 437 11.18 -28.37 8.85
CA ALA A 437 12.32 -28.03 9.68
C ALA A 437 11.84 -27.30 10.93
N THR A 438 12.21 -27.80 12.11
CA THR A 438 11.77 -27.26 13.40
C THR A 438 12.96 -26.78 14.23
N SER A 439 12.81 -25.63 14.85
CA SER A 439 13.70 -25.12 15.90
C SER A 439 12.85 -24.57 17.06
N ASN A 440 13.48 -24.08 18.13
CA ASN A 440 12.74 -23.50 19.26
C ASN A 440 11.89 -22.28 18.87
N ASP A 441 12.36 -21.50 17.90
CA ASP A 441 11.77 -20.18 17.58
C ASP A 441 11.20 -20.10 16.16
N HIS A 442 11.38 -21.13 15.33
CA HIS A 442 10.96 -21.11 13.93
C HIS A 442 10.55 -22.49 13.44
N ILE A 443 9.57 -22.49 12.53
CA ILE A 443 9.20 -23.63 11.70
C ILE A 443 9.36 -23.22 10.25
N ALA A 444 9.99 -24.07 9.44
CA ALA A 444 10.08 -23.90 8.00
C ALA A 444 9.63 -25.17 7.30
N PHE A 445 9.12 -25.06 6.09
CA PHE A 445 8.64 -26.19 5.32
C PHE A 445 8.90 -25.98 3.83
N SER A 446 9.00 -27.07 3.08
CA SER A 446 8.99 -27.02 1.62
C SER A 446 8.26 -28.19 1.00
N ILE A 447 7.78 -28.00 -0.24
CA ILE A 447 7.30 -29.07 -1.10
C ILE A 447 8.25 -29.15 -2.28
N GLU A 448 9.13 -30.15 -2.21
CA GLU A 448 10.19 -30.41 -3.18
C GLU A 448 10.71 -31.87 -3.04
N PRO A 449 11.38 -32.45 -4.04
CA PRO A 449 11.76 -33.86 -4.03
C PRO A 449 12.73 -34.29 -2.92
N ASP A 450 13.66 -33.42 -2.51
CA ASP A 450 14.82 -33.78 -1.68
C ASP A 450 15.18 -32.79 -0.55
N GLY A 451 14.40 -31.72 -0.39
CA GLY A 451 14.58 -30.71 0.64
C GLY A 451 15.72 -29.73 0.35
N THR A 452 16.27 -29.71 -0.87
CA THR A 452 17.45 -28.89 -1.21
C THR A 452 17.23 -27.41 -0.97
N ALA A 453 16.10 -26.85 -1.42
CA ALA A 453 15.78 -25.44 -1.23
C ALA A 453 15.61 -25.09 0.25
N LEU A 454 14.92 -25.94 1.01
CA LEU A 454 14.78 -25.78 2.46
C LEU A 454 16.14 -25.81 3.16
N LYS A 455 16.97 -26.83 2.92
CA LYS A 455 18.32 -26.95 3.50
C LYS A 455 19.22 -25.76 3.17
N ALA A 456 19.10 -25.21 1.97
CA ALA A 456 19.81 -23.99 1.58
C ALA A 456 19.31 -22.77 2.37
N GLY A 457 17.98 -22.61 2.48
CA GLY A 457 17.34 -21.54 3.25
C GLY A 457 17.69 -21.59 4.74
N LEU A 458 17.73 -22.77 5.36
CA LEU A 458 18.07 -22.93 6.79
C LEU A 458 19.50 -22.48 7.14
N LYS A 459 20.39 -22.32 6.15
CA LYS A 459 21.75 -21.79 6.32
C LYS A 459 21.82 -20.27 6.16
N ALA A 460 20.71 -19.62 5.79
CA ALA A 460 20.66 -18.19 5.59
C ALA A 460 20.68 -17.42 6.92
N ALA A 461 21.22 -16.21 6.88
CA ALA A 461 21.13 -15.27 7.98
C ALA A 461 19.79 -14.52 7.96
N PRO A 462 19.31 -13.99 9.10
CA PRO A 462 18.17 -13.09 9.13
C PRO A 462 18.36 -11.90 8.20
N ALA A 463 17.36 -11.64 7.36
CA ALA A 463 17.36 -10.57 6.36
C ALA A 463 16.51 -9.38 6.81
N ALA A 464 16.82 -8.18 6.33
CA ALA A 464 15.96 -7.02 6.53
C ALA A 464 14.60 -7.28 5.88
N ALA A 465 13.52 -7.07 6.63
CA ALA A 465 12.17 -7.36 6.18
C ALA A 465 11.30 -6.09 6.20
N PRO A 466 10.52 -5.83 5.14
CA PRO A 466 9.44 -4.88 5.21
C PRO A 466 8.34 -5.38 6.17
N VAL A 467 7.44 -4.50 6.56
CA VAL A 467 6.26 -4.88 7.36
C VAL A 467 5.42 -5.89 6.60
N LEU A 468 5.25 -5.65 5.29
CA LEU A 468 4.60 -6.55 4.36
C LEU A 468 5.26 -6.41 2.99
N ALA A 469 5.45 -7.52 2.29
CA ALA A 469 5.72 -7.56 0.86
C ALA A 469 4.89 -8.65 0.18
N LEU A 470 4.38 -8.34 -0.99
CA LEU A 470 3.74 -9.26 -1.91
C LEU A 470 4.33 -9.03 -3.29
N ASP A 471 4.91 -10.06 -3.88
CA ASP A 471 5.36 -10.07 -5.27
C ASP A 471 4.64 -11.20 -6.02
N VAL A 472 4.08 -10.91 -7.19
CA VAL A 472 3.37 -11.89 -8.02
C VAL A 472 3.78 -11.71 -9.48
N ALA A 473 4.16 -12.79 -10.15
CA ALA A 473 4.39 -12.85 -11.60
C ALA A 473 3.18 -13.50 -12.28
N PHE A 474 2.30 -12.71 -12.87
CA PHE A 474 1.01 -13.17 -13.37
C PHE A 474 1.12 -14.24 -14.47
N ALA A 475 2.07 -14.13 -15.39
CA ALA A 475 2.28 -15.09 -16.46
C ALA A 475 2.71 -16.46 -15.93
N ARG A 476 3.47 -16.50 -14.83
CA ARG A 476 3.83 -17.76 -14.16
C ARG A 476 2.71 -18.30 -13.28
N LEU A 477 1.90 -17.42 -12.69
CA LEU A 477 0.78 -17.81 -11.85
C LEU A 477 -0.39 -18.36 -12.68
N LEU A 478 -0.61 -17.83 -13.88
CA LEU A 478 -1.77 -18.11 -14.71
C LEU A 478 -2.00 -19.61 -14.99
N PRO A 479 -0.99 -20.43 -15.35
CA PRO A 479 -1.19 -21.87 -15.53
C PRO A 479 -1.63 -22.62 -14.27
N ILE A 480 -1.40 -22.05 -13.08
CA ILE A 480 -1.71 -22.67 -11.79
C ILE A 480 -3.14 -22.35 -11.37
N VAL A 481 -3.55 -21.09 -11.52
CA VAL A 481 -4.86 -20.60 -11.05
C VAL A 481 -5.92 -20.54 -12.14
N GLY A 482 -5.53 -20.47 -13.41
CA GLY A 482 -6.41 -20.38 -14.58
C GLY A 482 -6.89 -21.74 -15.06
N LYS A 483 -7.37 -22.62 -14.17
CA LYS A 483 -7.80 -23.98 -14.51
C LYS A 483 -8.94 -24.03 -15.53
N ASP A 484 -9.71 -22.96 -15.63
CA ASP A 484 -10.82 -22.82 -16.58
C ASP A 484 -10.35 -22.45 -18.01
N LEU A 485 -9.07 -22.09 -18.20
CA LEU A 485 -8.50 -21.77 -19.50
C LEU A 485 -7.86 -22.99 -20.13
N LYS A 486 -8.10 -23.19 -21.42
CA LYS A 486 -7.39 -24.21 -22.20
C LYS A 486 -5.91 -23.82 -22.37
N PRO A 487 -4.98 -24.79 -22.44
CA PRO A 487 -3.56 -24.50 -22.65
C PRO A 487 -3.26 -23.61 -23.87
N ASP A 488 -4.04 -23.75 -24.95
CA ASP A 488 -3.87 -22.94 -26.16
C ASP A 488 -4.38 -21.51 -25.99
N GLU A 489 -5.40 -21.28 -25.14
CA GLU A 489 -5.87 -19.94 -24.78
C GLU A 489 -4.84 -19.21 -23.91
N VAL A 490 -4.23 -19.91 -22.94
CA VAL A 490 -3.12 -19.37 -22.14
C VAL A 490 -1.94 -18.99 -23.05
N LYS A 491 -1.55 -19.87 -23.98
CA LYS A 491 -0.47 -19.57 -24.95
C LYS A 491 -0.82 -18.39 -25.85
N ALA A 492 -2.05 -18.31 -26.34
CA ALA A 492 -2.50 -17.21 -27.19
C ALA A 492 -2.46 -15.88 -26.43
N LEU A 493 -2.96 -15.86 -25.18
CA LEU A 493 -2.95 -14.67 -24.33
C LEU A 493 -1.53 -14.21 -23.98
N LEU A 494 -0.64 -15.13 -23.63
CA LEU A 494 0.77 -14.81 -23.38
C LEU A 494 1.47 -14.29 -24.65
N LYS A 495 1.20 -14.92 -25.81
CA LYS A 495 1.75 -14.48 -27.10
C LYS A 495 1.23 -13.11 -27.50
N ASP A 496 -0.05 -12.81 -27.28
CA ASP A 496 -0.60 -11.48 -27.55
C ASP A 496 0.05 -10.41 -26.65
N THR A 497 0.23 -10.73 -25.38
CA THR A 497 0.74 -9.76 -24.39
C THR A 497 2.24 -9.49 -24.58
N PHE A 498 3.05 -10.56 -24.71
CA PHE A 498 4.50 -10.49 -24.67
C PHE A 498 5.18 -10.69 -26.04
N GLY A 499 4.45 -11.12 -27.07
CA GLY A 499 5.03 -11.39 -28.39
C GLY A 499 6.10 -12.48 -28.34
N THR A 500 7.31 -12.14 -28.78
CA THR A 500 8.50 -13.01 -28.71
C THR A 500 9.33 -12.81 -27.44
N GLU A 501 8.95 -11.84 -26.60
CA GLU A 501 9.72 -11.47 -25.42
C GLU A 501 9.38 -12.37 -24.23
N SER A 502 10.33 -12.51 -23.31
CA SER A 502 10.08 -13.25 -22.06
C SER A 502 9.16 -12.45 -21.13
N PRO A 503 8.14 -13.09 -20.51
CA PRO A 503 7.32 -12.44 -19.48
C PRO A 503 8.11 -12.05 -18.22
N ALA A 504 9.25 -12.70 -17.95
CA ALA A 504 9.97 -12.59 -16.70
C ALA A 504 10.30 -11.13 -16.32
N GLY A 505 9.74 -10.68 -15.19
CA GLY A 505 9.96 -9.33 -14.66
C GLY A 505 9.20 -8.23 -15.39
N ARG A 506 8.35 -8.57 -16.37
CA ARG A 506 7.51 -7.65 -17.14
C ARG A 506 6.03 -7.79 -16.81
N ASP A 507 5.67 -8.74 -15.96
CA ASP A 507 4.30 -9.10 -15.62
C ASP A 507 4.05 -9.03 -14.12
N THR A 508 4.89 -8.31 -13.38
CA THR A 508 4.93 -8.40 -11.93
C THR A 508 4.06 -7.35 -11.26
N LEU A 509 3.33 -7.76 -10.23
CA LEU A 509 2.78 -6.89 -9.19
C LEU A 509 3.66 -6.98 -7.95
N SER A 510 4.06 -5.85 -7.41
CA SER A 510 4.78 -5.72 -6.14
C SER A 510 4.04 -4.74 -5.23
N VAL A 511 3.71 -5.18 -4.02
CA VAL A 511 3.15 -4.33 -2.97
C VAL A 511 4.08 -4.43 -1.76
N THR A 512 4.50 -3.28 -1.22
CA THR A 512 5.38 -3.22 -0.06
C THR A 512 4.88 -2.20 0.96
N VAL A 513 5.01 -2.55 2.23
CA VAL A 513 4.74 -1.66 3.37
C VAL A 513 6.01 -1.60 4.21
N THR A 514 6.56 -0.40 4.40
CA THR A 514 7.77 -0.18 5.19
C THR A 514 7.54 0.82 6.30
N GLY A 515 8.16 0.58 7.45
CA GLY A 515 8.28 1.55 8.55
C GLY A 515 9.66 2.19 8.58
N GLY A 516 9.87 3.09 9.54
CA GLY A 516 11.08 3.88 9.74
C GLY A 516 10.72 5.29 10.19
N ASP A 517 11.23 6.30 9.50
CA ASP A 517 10.87 7.71 9.72
C ASP A 517 9.42 8.02 9.27
N ALA A 518 8.88 7.19 8.39
CA ALA A 518 7.52 7.27 7.85
C ALA A 518 6.97 5.86 7.63
N LEU A 519 5.65 5.75 7.54
CA LEU A 519 4.99 4.56 7.00
C LEU A 519 4.80 4.77 5.49
N VAL A 520 5.39 3.89 4.69
CA VAL A 520 5.30 3.98 3.22
C VAL A 520 4.63 2.72 2.68
N VAL A 521 3.56 2.90 1.94
CA VAL A 521 2.89 1.86 1.15
C VAL A 521 3.20 2.13 -0.31
N LYS A 522 3.82 1.18 -0.98
CA LYS A 522 4.15 1.28 -2.40
C LYS A 522 3.58 0.08 -3.16
N GLY A 523 2.69 0.37 -4.10
CA GLY A 523 2.21 -0.59 -5.09
C GLY A 523 2.86 -0.29 -6.43
N LYS A 524 3.34 -1.32 -7.12
CA LYS A 524 3.97 -1.23 -8.43
C LYS A 524 3.51 -2.39 -9.29
N MET A 525 3.06 -2.11 -10.50
CA MET A 525 2.63 -3.11 -11.46
C MET A 525 3.27 -2.83 -12.80
N LYS A 526 3.75 -3.89 -13.45
CA LYS A 526 4.25 -3.78 -14.81
C LYS A 526 3.11 -3.60 -15.80
N GLY A 527 3.30 -2.76 -16.81
CA GLY A 527 2.30 -2.47 -17.83
C GLY A 527 1.87 -3.71 -18.60
N LYS A 528 2.81 -4.58 -19.00
CA LYS A 528 2.45 -5.89 -19.61
C LYS A 528 1.69 -6.81 -18.66
N GLY A 529 1.90 -6.68 -17.34
CA GLY A 529 1.06 -7.34 -16.33
C GLY A 529 -0.39 -6.86 -16.35
N VAL A 530 -0.63 -5.55 -16.49
CA VAL A 530 -1.99 -4.99 -16.65
C VAL A 530 -2.62 -5.52 -17.92
N ARG A 531 -1.89 -5.47 -19.05
CA ARG A 531 -2.37 -5.99 -20.33
C ARG A 531 -2.78 -7.46 -20.24
N LEU A 532 -1.99 -8.27 -19.54
CA LEU A 532 -2.31 -9.69 -19.32
C LEU A 532 -3.64 -9.87 -18.58
N LEU A 533 -3.85 -9.11 -17.49
CA LEU A 533 -5.08 -9.20 -16.70
C LEU A 533 -6.31 -8.69 -17.46
N THR A 534 -6.19 -7.58 -18.20
CA THR A 534 -7.28 -7.08 -19.03
C THR A 534 -7.62 -8.03 -20.17
N GLY A 535 -6.61 -8.68 -20.76
CA GLY A 535 -6.83 -9.71 -21.78
C GLY A 535 -7.54 -10.94 -21.21
N LEU A 536 -7.20 -11.34 -19.98
CA LEU A 536 -7.86 -12.46 -19.29
C LEU A 536 -9.37 -12.24 -19.11
N GLU A 537 -9.79 -11.02 -18.77
CA GLU A 537 -11.22 -10.69 -18.63
C GLU A 537 -11.98 -10.85 -19.96
N GLN A 538 -11.36 -10.48 -21.08
CA GLN A 538 -11.97 -10.62 -22.41
C GLN A 538 -12.22 -12.09 -22.79
N PHE A 539 -11.37 -13.01 -22.32
CA PHE A 539 -11.57 -14.46 -22.51
C PHE A 539 -12.69 -15.02 -21.62
N LYS A 540 -12.94 -14.45 -20.43
CA LYS A 540 -14.04 -14.89 -19.55
C LYS A 540 -15.42 -14.43 -20.02
N THR A 541 -15.48 -13.38 -20.83
CA THR A 541 -16.74 -12.83 -21.39
C THR A 541 -17.17 -13.44 -22.71
N LYS A 542 -16.36 -14.36 -23.28
CA LYS A 542 -16.68 -15.13 -24.50
C LYS A 542 -16.98 -16.56 -24.14
#